data_AF-A0A8S0FQ59-F1
#
_entry.id   AF-A0A8S0FQ59-F1
#
_cell.length_a   1.000
_cell.length_b   1.000
_cell.length_c   1.000
_cell.angle_alpha   90.00
_cell.angle_beta   90.00
_cell.angle_gamma   90.00
#
_symmetry.space_group_name_H-M   'P 1'
#
loop_
_entity.id
_entity.type
_entity.pdbx_description
1 polymer ?
#
loop_
_entity_poly.entity_id
_entity_poly.type
_entity_poly.pdbx_seq_one_letter_code
_entity_poly.pdbx_strand_id
1 'polypeptide(L)'
;MALEIGKGDEVITPSLTWVSTLNMISLLGATPVMVDVDRDTLMVTPEAIEAAITPRTKAIIPVHYAGAPADIDAIRAIGERYGIAVIEDAAHAVGTYYKGRHIGAKGTAIFSFHAIKNITCAEGGQ
;
A
#
# COMPACT_ATOMS: atom_id res chain seq x y z
N MET A 1 -2.42 10.48 14.40
CA MET A 1 -2.69 9.99 13.03
C MET A 1 -4.02 9.27 13.02
N ALA A 2 -4.73 9.27 11.89
CA ALA A 2 -6.12 8.78 11.80
C ALA A 2 -6.31 7.28 12.14
N LEU A 3 -5.28 6.44 11.98
CA LEU A 3 -5.35 5.00 12.25
C LEU A 3 -4.70 4.57 13.58
N GLU A 4 -4.18 5.52 14.35
CA GLU A 4 -3.52 5.28 15.65
C GLU A 4 -2.42 4.20 15.64
N ILE A 5 -1.79 3.97 14.47
CA ILE A 5 -0.67 3.04 14.31
C ILE A 5 0.52 3.51 15.16
N GLY A 6 1.08 2.60 15.96
CA GLY A 6 2.20 2.91 16.82
C GLY A 6 3.01 1.69 17.28
N LYS A 7 3.68 1.86 18.43
CA LYS A 7 4.55 0.83 19.00
C LYS A 7 3.80 -0.46 19.29
N GLY A 8 4.32 -1.57 18.73
CA GLY A 8 3.74 -2.90 18.89
C GLY A 8 2.78 -3.30 17.76
N ASP A 9 2.41 -2.37 16.88
CA ASP A 9 1.65 -2.69 15.68
C ASP A 9 2.56 -3.17 14.54
N GLU A 10 1.99 -3.96 13.64
CA GLU A 10 2.61 -4.41 12.41
C GLU A 10 1.90 -3.81 11.20
N VAL A 11 2.68 -3.41 10.19
CA VAL A 11 2.15 -2.91 8.91
C VAL A 11 2.74 -3.76 7.78
N ILE A 12 1.87 -4.42 7.02
CA ILE A 12 2.27 -5.28 5.90
C ILE A 12 2.50 -4.42 4.66
N THR A 13 3.61 -4.61 3.96
CA THR A 13 3.93 -3.92 2.70
C THR A 13 4.92 -4.75 1.86
N PRO A 14 5.01 -4.60 0.53
CA PRO A 14 6.01 -5.33 -0.25
C PRO A 14 7.45 -5.04 0.17
N SER A 15 8.32 -6.04 0.04
CA SER A 15 9.77 -5.86 0.04
C SER A 15 10.25 -5.01 -1.15
N LEU A 16 9.56 -5.11 -2.29
CA LEU A 16 9.76 -4.28 -3.47
C LEU A 16 8.88 -3.01 -3.40
N THR A 17 9.37 -1.99 -2.71
CA THR A 17 8.68 -0.69 -2.55
C THR A 17 9.68 0.47 -2.49
N TRP A 18 9.19 1.71 -2.41
CA TRP A 18 10.02 2.87 -2.12
C TRP A 18 10.24 3.03 -0.61
N VAL A 19 11.47 3.38 -0.22
CA VAL A 19 11.90 3.41 1.20
C VAL A 19 11.05 4.34 2.09
N SER A 20 10.43 5.37 1.52
CA SER A 20 9.56 6.28 2.29
C SER A 20 8.43 5.54 3.01
N THR A 21 7.87 4.48 2.43
CA THR A 21 6.80 3.68 3.04
C THR A 21 7.29 2.98 4.31
N LEU A 22 8.47 2.37 4.26
CA LEU A 22 9.11 1.72 5.43
C LEU A 22 9.54 2.73 6.50
N ASN A 23 10.08 3.87 6.07
CA ASN A 23 10.50 4.95 6.96
C ASN A 23 9.31 5.51 7.75
N MET A 24 8.16 5.71 7.08
CA MET A 24 6.94 6.15 7.75
C MET A 24 6.52 5.16 8.83
N ILE A 25 6.39 3.87 8.51
CA ILE A 25 6.03 2.83 9.49
C ILE A 25 6.97 2.87 10.71
N SER A 26 8.27 2.95 10.45
CA SER A 26 9.30 2.98 11.49
C SER A 26 9.24 4.24 12.35
N LEU A 27 8.95 5.40 11.75
CA LEU A 27 8.81 6.68 12.45
C LEU A 27 7.62 6.68 13.41
N LEU A 28 6.58 5.89 13.12
CA LEU A 28 5.44 5.70 14.03
C LEU A 28 5.77 4.77 15.20
N GLY A 29 6.92 4.09 15.16
CA GLY A 29 7.30 3.05 16.12
C GLY A 29 6.69 1.68 15.82
N ALA A 30 5.98 1.53 14.70
CA ALA A 30 5.43 0.26 14.25
C ALA A 30 6.49 -0.60 13.54
N THR A 31 6.19 -1.89 13.37
CA THR A 31 7.08 -2.86 12.71
C THR A 31 6.64 -3.10 11.27
N PRO A 32 7.50 -2.83 10.26
CA PRO A 32 7.19 -3.22 8.89
C PRO A 32 7.31 -4.73 8.73
N VAL A 33 6.25 -5.36 8.21
CA VAL A 33 6.23 -6.77 7.81
C VAL A 33 6.33 -6.82 6.30
N MET A 34 7.53 -7.11 5.80
CA MET A 34 7.80 -7.15 4.36
C MET A 34 7.37 -8.49 3.77
N VAL A 35 6.60 -8.42 2.68
CA VAL A 35 6.09 -9.58 1.93
C VAL A 35 6.67 -9.56 0.52
N ASP A 36 7.00 -10.73 -0.02
CA ASP A 36 7.54 -10.84 -1.38
C ASP A 36 6.49 -10.50 -2.45
N VAL A 37 6.96 -10.23 -3.66
CA VAL A 37 6.11 -9.91 -4.81
C VAL A 37 6.05 -11.07 -5.79
N ASP A 38 4.97 -11.14 -6.56
CA ASP A 38 4.90 -12.00 -7.72
C ASP A 38 5.94 -11.55 -8.78
N ARG A 39 6.64 -12.52 -9.36
CA ARG A 39 7.78 -12.28 -10.26
C ARG A 39 7.36 -11.58 -11.55
N ASP A 40 6.18 -11.90 -12.08
CA ASP A 40 5.74 -11.47 -13.39
C ASP A 40 5.05 -10.11 -13.33
N THR A 41 4.40 -9.81 -12.21
CA THR A 41 3.65 -8.57 -12.00
C THR A 41 4.37 -7.56 -11.12
N LEU A 42 5.36 -8.00 -10.34
CA LEU A 42 6.10 -7.19 -9.35
C LEU A 42 5.20 -6.58 -8.26
N MET A 43 4.04 -7.19 -8.03
CA MET A 43 3.07 -6.77 -7.02
C MET A 43 2.86 -7.86 -5.98
N VAL A 44 2.47 -7.47 -4.77
CA VAL A 44 2.10 -8.42 -3.71
C VAL A 44 0.85 -9.20 -4.09
N THR A 45 0.83 -10.49 -3.76
CA THR A 45 -0.36 -11.31 -3.95
C THR A 45 -1.24 -11.28 -2.69
N PRO A 46 -2.58 -11.43 -2.84
CA PRO A 46 -3.49 -11.55 -1.71
C PRO A 46 -3.10 -12.68 -0.75
N GLU A 47 -2.63 -13.81 -1.27
CA GLU A 47 -2.24 -14.99 -0.48
C GLU A 47 -1.01 -14.69 0.38
N ALA A 48 -0.02 -13.98 -0.18
CA ALA A 48 1.19 -13.61 0.53
C ALA A 48 0.89 -12.60 1.65
N ILE A 49 -0.03 -11.67 1.42
CA ILE A 49 -0.53 -10.75 2.45
C ILE A 49 -1.23 -11.53 3.56
N GLU A 50 -2.19 -12.39 3.20
CA GLU A 50 -3.00 -13.13 4.17
C GLU A 50 -2.14 -14.04 5.05
N ALA A 51 -1.11 -14.68 4.47
CA ALA A 51 -0.14 -15.50 5.20
C ALA A 51 0.73 -14.71 6.21
N ALA A 52 0.90 -13.40 5.99
CA ALA A 52 1.71 -12.53 6.84
C ALA A 52 0.89 -11.87 7.97
N ILE A 53 -0.43 -12.04 8.01
CA ILE A 53 -1.28 -11.44 9.04
C ILE A 53 -1.02 -12.09 10.40
N THR A 54 -0.88 -11.24 11.41
CA THR A 54 -0.79 -11.60 12.82
C THR A 54 -1.81 -10.81 13.65
N PRO A 55 -2.04 -11.13 14.93
CA PRO A 55 -2.87 -10.32 15.81
C PRO A 55 -2.38 -8.87 16.01
N ARG A 56 -1.13 -8.56 15.63
CA ARG A 56 -0.56 -7.21 15.70
C ARG A 56 -0.75 -6.43 14.39
N THR A 57 -1.21 -7.06 13.32
CA THR A 57 -1.35 -6.41 12.02
C THR A 57 -2.44 -5.34 12.09
N LYS A 58 -2.06 -4.09 11.84
CA LYS A 58 -2.94 -2.92 11.95
C LYS A 58 -3.28 -2.32 10.58
N ALA A 59 -2.39 -2.45 9.60
CA ALA A 59 -2.61 -1.97 8.25
C ALA A 59 -1.90 -2.81 7.19
N ILE A 60 -2.39 -2.73 5.96
CA ILE A 60 -1.79 -3.28 4.74
C ILE A 60 -1.58 -2.12 3.76
N ILE A 61 -0.37 -1.97 3.24
CA ILE A 61 0.01 -0.96 2.25
C ILE A 61 0.48 -1.66 0.97
N PRO A 62 -0.43 -2.02 0.04
CA PRO A 62 -0.02 -2.52 -1.28
C PRO A 62 0.50 -1.38 -2.16
N VAL A 63 1.34 -1.72 -3.14
CA VAL A 63 1.92 -0.75 -4.08
C VAL A 63 1.39 -1.02 -5.48
N HIS A 64 0.84 0.00 -6.13
CA HIS A 64 0.51 -0.02 -7.55
C HIS A 64 1.77 0.24 -8.40
N TYR A 65 2.62 -0.77 -8.48
CA TYR A 65 3.97 -0.64 -9.02
C TYR A 65 3.97 -0.28 -10.50
N ALA A 66 4.86 0.64 -10.88
CA ALA A 66 5.03 1.12 -12.26
C ALA A 66 3.73 1.57 -12.98
N GLY A 67 2.70 1.96 -12.21
CA GLY A 67 1.39 2.36 -12.75
C GLY A 67 0.46 1.19 -13.08
N ALA A 68 0.86 -0.06 -12.84
CA ALA A 68 0.00 -1.23 -12.90
C ALA A 68 -0.81 -1.39 -11.59
N PRO A 69 -2.09 -1.75 -11.67
CA PRO A 69 -2.90 -1.92 -10.48
C PRO A 69 -2.71 -3.29 -9.83
N ALA A 70 -2.38 -3.33 -8.54
CA ALA A 70 -2.51 -4.53 -7.71
C ALA A 70 -3.96 -5.04 -7.66
N ASP A 71 -4.17 -6.30 -7.25
CA ASP A 71 -5.51 -6.88 -7.11
C ASP A 71 -6.24 -6.32 -5.88
N ILE A 72 -6.61 -5.04 -5.97
CA ILE A 72 -7.05 -4.26 -4.83
C ILE A 72 -8.41 -4.68 -4.29
N ASP A 73 -9.29 -5.28 -5.11
CA ASP A 73 -10.54 -5.85 -4.60
C ASP A 73 -10.25 -7.03 -3.66
N ALA A 74 -9.33 -7.93 -4.03
CA ALA A 74 -8.97 -9.08 -3.20
C ALA A 74 -8.27 -8.67 -1.92
N ILE A 75 -7.34 -7.71 -2.01
CA ILE A 75 -6.62 -7.16 -0.84
C ILE A 75 -7.59 -6.47 0.13
N ARG A 76 -8.55 -5.69 -0.40
CA ARG A 76 -9.60 -5.09 0.44
C ARG A 76 -10.51 -6.12 1.07
N ALA A 77 -10.86 -7.19 0.36
CA ALA A 77 -11.65 -8.28 0.94
C ALA A 77 -10.94 -8.93 2.13
N ILE A 78 -9.61 -9.10 2.06
CA ILE A 78 -8.80 -9.53 3.21
C ILE A 78 -8.88 -8.48 4.34
N GLY A 79 -8.64 -7.20 4.03
CA GLY A 79 -8.73 -6.12 5.02
C GLY A 79 -10.08 -6.09 5.75
N GLU A 80 -11.19 -6.18 5.00
CA GLU A 80 -12.55 -6.23 5.55
C GLU A 80 -12.76 -7.48 6.44
N ARG A 81 -12.29 -8.66 5.99
CA ARG A 81 -12.42 -9.92 6.73
C ARG A 81 -11.68 -9.92 8.07
N TYR A 82 -10.51 -9.29 8.13
CA TYR A 82 -9.69 -9.23 9.36
C TYR A 82 -9.86 -7.93 10.16
N GLY A 83 -10.65 -6.96 9.68
CA GLY A 83 -10.78 -5.64 10.30
C GLY A 83 -9.48 -4.81 10.22
N ILE A 84 -8.68 -5.02 9.18
CA ILE A 84 -7.38 -4.37 8.96
C ILE A 84 -7.54 -3.27 7.90
N ALA A 85 -6.99 -2.08 8.18
CA ALA A 85 -7.04 -0.96 7.24
C ALA A 85 -6.18 -1.24 6.00
N VAL A 86 -6.68 -0.89 4.81
CA VAL A 86 -5.93 -0.96 3.55
C VAL A 86 -5.67 0.46 3.05
N ILE A 87 -4.40 0.77 2.78
CA ILE A 87 -3.94 2.09 2.29
C ILE A 87 -3.15 1.87 1.01
N GLU A 88 -3.68 2.27 -0.13
CA GLU A 88 -3.01 2.10 -1.43
C GLU A 88 -1.83 3.06 -1.57
N ASP A 89 -0.61 2.55 -1.80
CA ASP A 89 0.47 3.36 -2.35
C ASP A 89 0.25 3.46 -3.88
N ALA A 90 -0.30 4.60 -4.28
CA ALA A 90 -0.63 4.95 -5.66
C ALA A 90 0.33 6.02 -6.21
N ALA A 91 1.54 6.15 -5.65
CA ALA A 91 2.51 7.16 -6.07
C ALA A 91 2.87 7.08 -7.56
N HIS A 92 2.72 5.91 -8.18
CA HIS A 92 3.00 5.66 -9.60
C HIS A 92 1.72 5.56 -10.45
N ALA A 93 0.55 5.60 -9.82
CA ALA A 93 -0.71 5.12 -10.40
C ALA A 93 -1.76 6.23 -10.58
N VAL A 94 -1.32 7.49 -10.61
CA VAL A 94 -2.18 8.60 -11.01
C VAL A 94 -2.70 8.35 -12.43
N GLY A 95 -4.02 8.24 -12.57
CA GLY A 95 -4.69 7.96 -13.85
C GLY A 95 -4.85 6.47 -14.18
N THR A 96 -4.31 5.55 -13.36
CA THR A 96 -4.45 4.10 -13.57
C THR A 96 -5.89 3.65 -13.32
N TYR A 97 -6.35 2.70 -14.15
CA TYR A 97 -7.65 2.04 -14.01
C TYR A 97 -7.49 0.59 -13.55
N TYR A 98 -8.36 0.18 -12.62
CA TYR A 98 -8.57 -1.21 -12.21
C TYR A 98 -10.07 -1.54 -12.37
N LYS A 99 -10.37 -2.53 -13.23
CA LYS A 99 -11.76 -2.95 -13.57
C LYS A 99 -12.68 -1.76 -13.87
N GLY A 100 -12.21 -0.83 -14.71
CA GLY A 100 -12.97 0.35 -15.13
C GLY A 100 -13.11 1.47 -14.09
N ARG A 101 -12.44 1.37 -12.93
CA ARG A 101 -12.44 2.39 -11.88
C ARG A 101 -11.03 2.93 -11.67
N HIS A 102 -10.89 4.22 -11.35
CA HIS A 102 -9.58 4.77 -11.00
C HIS A 102 -9.04 4.15 -9.70
N ILE A 103 -7.73 3.93 -9.65
CA ILE A 103 -7.02 3.69 -8.38
C ILE A 103 -7.27 4.88 -7.45
N GLY A 104 -7.49 4.60 -6.16
CA GLY A 104 -7.88 5.60 -5.16
C GLY A 104 -9.34 6.11 -5.25
N ALA A 105 -10.17 5.60 -6.15
CA ALA A 105 -11.60 5.98 -6.21
C ALA A 105 -12.45 5.47 -5.03
N LYS A 106 -11.92 4.53 -4.24
CA LYS A 106 -12.52 3.96 -3.03
C LYS A 106 -11.40 3.85 -1.98
N GLY A 107 -11.75 3.86 -0.70
CA GLY A 107 -10.78 3.65 0.38
C GLY A 107 -9.78 4.79 0.52
N THR A 108 -8.60 4.47 1.07
CA THR A 108 -7.51 5.41 1.30
C THR A 108 -6.39 5.12 0.32
N ALA A 109 -5.92 6.14 -0.40
CA ALA A 109 -4.78 6.03 -1.32
C ALA A 109 -3.86 7.23 -1.14
N ILE A 110 -2.57 7.01 -1.40
CA ILE A 110 -1.52 8.03 -1.36
C ILE A 110 -0.99 8.25 -2.77
N PHE A 111 -1.00 9.50 -3.23
CA PHE A 111 -0.45 9.91 -4.51
C PHE A 111 0.81 10.76 -4.32
N SER A 112 1.68 10.76 -5.34
CA SER A 112 2.90 11.56 -5.35
C SER A 112 2.93 12.45 -6.58
N PHE A 113 3.30 13.72 -6.38
CA PHE A 113 3.47 14.75 -7.40
C PHE A 113 4.91 15.28 -7.44
N HIS A 114 5.87 14.44 -7.05
CA HIS A 114 7.30 14.74 -7.16
C HIS A 114 7.71 14.90 -8.64
N ALA A 115 8.82 15.62 -8.89
CA ALA A 115 9.34 16.00 -10.21
C ALA A 115 9.36 14.88 -11.27
N ILE A 116 9.57 13.62 -10.87
CA ILE A 116 9.67 12.47 -11.78
C ILE A 116 8.37 11.65 -11.91
N LYS A 117 7.26 12.08 -11.32
CA LYS A 117 5.96 11.38 -11.41
C LYS A 117 5.14 11.85 -12.61
N ASN A 118 4.13 11.06 -12.97
CA ASN A 118 3.27 11.29 -14.15
C ASN A 118 2.56 12.66 -14.14
N ILE A 119 2.22 13.16 -12.95
CA ILE A 119 1.74 14.53 -12.72
C ILE A 119 2.65 15.14 -11.66
N THR A 120 3.03 16.40 -11.80
CA THR A 120 4.04 17.03 -10.93
C THR A 120 3.66 18.43 -10.47
N CYS A 121 4.05 18.74 -9.23
CA CYS A 121 4.08 20.09 -8.66
C CYS A 121 5.51 20.46 -8.20
N ALA A 122 6.53 19.84 -8.82
CA ALA A 122 7.90 19.72 -8.34
C ALA A 122 8.03 18.88 -7.06
N GLU A 123 7.34 19.30 -5.99
CA GLU A 123 7.17 18.56 -4.75
C GLU A 123 5.68 18.51 -4.38
N GLY A 124 5.19 17.35 -3.94
CA GLY A 124 3.81 17.21 -3.50
C GLY A 124 3.34 15.78 -3.35
N GLY A 125 2.25 15.60 -2.63
CA GLY A 125 1.53 14.34 -2.46
C GLY A 125 0.16 14.60 -1.82
N GLN A 126 -0.73 13.61 -1.90
CA GLN A 126 -2.08 13.66 -1.34
C GLN A 126 -2.45 12.30 -0.74
#